data_AF-A0A9Q3J0E4-F1
#
_entry.id   AF-A0A9Q3J0E4-F1
#
_cell.length_a   1.000
_cell.length_b   1.000
_cell.length_c   1.000
_cell.angle_alpha   90.00
_cell.angle_beta   90.00
_cell.angle_gamma   90.00
#
_symmetry.space_group_name_H-M   'P 1'
#
loop_
_entity.id
_entity.type
_entity.pdbx_description
1 polymer ?
#
loop_
_entity_poly.entity_id
_entity_poly.type
_entity_poly.pdbx_seq_one_letter_code
_entity_poly.pdbx_strand_id
1 'polypeptide(L)'
;MVLCSRILIHTIILECHDNIYSVNLSEDRTMERTKTCAWWPSWRKDVIEYFHSCDRCQKANKATGKRFGLIIHTQEPSTPREVVHMDWVNALPPGGDKSYNACLFIVDRYSKTPIFLPCHKDDTAMDTALLIWNRVISHTGLFKNIISDRDPKFTSALWTNLHKPLDTKLSFSTAYHPQSDGLAERMIPTFEDII
;
A
#
# COMPACT_ATOMS: atom_id res chain seq x y z
N MET A 1 35.12 14.89 12.99
CA MET A 1 34.08 14.92 14.04
C MET A 1 34.50 16.00 15.04
N VAL A 2 33.71 17.07 15.18
CA VAL A 2 34.08 18.23 16.02
C VAL A 2 33.39 18.09 17.38
N LEU A 3 34.17 18.25 18.46
CA LEU A 3 33.67 18.30 19.82
C LEU A 3 32.94 19.64 20.01
N CYS A 4 31.63 19.59 20.19
CA CYS A 4 30.79 20.79 20.18
C CYS A 4 30.71 21.43 21.58
N SER A 5 30.92 22.74 21.66
CA SER A 5 30.60 23.53 22.86
C SER A 5 29.10 23.56 23.08
N ARG A 6 28.64 23.51 24.34
CA ARG A 6 27.21 23.51 24.70
C ARG A 6 26.41 24.65 24.06
N ILE A 7 27.08 25.78 23.80
CA ILE A 7 26.48 27.00 23.22
C ILE A 7 26.07 26.78 21.75
N LEU A 8 26.75 25.88 21.03
CA LEU A 8 26.56 25.67 19.59
C LEU A 8 25.59 24.52 19.27
N ILE A 9 25.16 23.75 20.27
CA ILE A 9 24.30 22.58 20.09
C ILE A 9 22.99 22.96 19.38
N HIS A 10 22.30 24.00 19.85
CA HIS A 10 21.02 24.42 19.30
C HIS A 10 21.15 24.91 17.84
N THR A 11 22.19 25.68 17.53
CA THR A 11 22.46 26.17 16.18
C THR A 11 22.74 25.02 15.20
N ILE A 12 23.48 23.99 15.64
CA ILE A 12 23.77 22.83 14.80
C ILE A 12 22.51 22.01 14.53
N ILE A 13 21.65 21.84 15.53
CA ILE A 13 20.37 21.11 15.36
C ILE A 13 19.47 21.88 14.38
N LEU A 14 19.36 23.19 14.52
CA LEU A 14 18.64 24.07 13.59
C LEU A 14 19.16 23.91 12.15
N GLU A 15 20.46 23.99 11.92
CA GLU A 15 21.07 23.85 10.59
C GLU A 15 20.87 22.43 10.01
N CYS A 16 20.90 21.39 10.84
CA CYS A 16 20.67 20.02 10.38
C CYS A 16 19.19 19.79 9.97
N HIS A 17 18.27 20.46 10.66
CA HIS A 17 16.83 20.30 10.52
C HIS A 17 16.20 21.26 9.49
N ASP A 18 16.37 22.57 9.69
CA ASP A 18 15.66 23.66 8.98
C ASP A 18 16.36 24.16 7.71
N ASN A 19 17.47 23.53 7.30
CA ASN A 19 18.16 23.89 6.07
C ASN A 19 17.21 23.83 4.86
N ILE A 20 17.12 24.92 4.10
CA ILE A 20 16.23 25.11 2.96
C ILE A 20 16.41 24.03 1.86
N TYR A 21 17.55 23.35 1.81
CA TYR A 21 17.80 22.22 0.90
C TYR A 21 17.34 20.85 1.46
N SER A 22 16.72 20.79 2.65
CA SER A 22 16.16 19.57 3.23
C SER A 22 14.78 19.27 2.64
N VAL A 23 14.77 18.63 1.47
CA VAL A 23 13.53 18.23 0.77
C VAL A 23 12.68 17.22 1.58
N ASN A 24 13.22 16.63 2.66
CA ASN A 24 12.50 15.69 3.54
C ASN A 24 12.89 15.85 5.02
N LEU A 25 11.94 16.25 5.85
CA LEU A 25 12.06 16.51 7.30
C LEU A 25 11.73 15.25 8.14
N SER A 26 12.46 14.16 7.92
CA SER A 26 12.32 12.94 8.73
C SER A 26 13.32 12.93 9.89
N GLU A 27 12.91 12.43 11.06
CA GLU A 27 13.75 12.25 12.25
C GLU A 27 15.08 11.54 11.93
N ASP A 28 15.02 10.43 11.20
CA ASP A 28 16.19 9.61 10.84
C ASP A 28 17.23 10.40 10.01
N ARG A 29 16.79 11.22 9.06
CA ARG A 29 17.69 12.05 8.24
C ARG A 29 18.34 13.16 9.06
N THR A 30 17.59 13.78 9.99
CA THR A 30 18.16 14.79 10.90
C THR A 30 19.24 14.15 11.77
N MET A 31 18.98 12.95 12.28
CA MET A 31 19.92 12.17 13.08
C MET A 31 21.19 11.78 12.32
N GLU A 32 21.07 11.32 11.07
CA GLU A 32 22.24 11.00 10.23
C GLU A 32 23.10 12.22 9.94
N ARG A 33 22.48 13.36 9.64
CA ARG A 33 23.19 14.62 9.39
C ARG A 33 23.93 15.08 10.63
N THR A 34 23.26 15.15 11.77
CA THR A 34 23.89 15.55 13.03
C THR A 34 25.06 14.64 13.37
N LYS A 35 24.92 13.32 13.17
CA LYS A 35 26.00 12.34 13.36
C LYS A 35 27.24 12.64 12.50
N THR A 36 27.05 13.10 11.26
CA THR A 36 28.16 13.45 10.37
C THR A 36 28.80 14.80 10.67
N CYS A 37 28.02 15.77 11.16
CA CYS A 37 28.46 17.15 11.35
C CYS A 37 29.10 17.42 12.72
N ALA A 38 28.58 16.82 13.79
CA ALA A 38 28.96 17.18 15.15
C ALA A 38 28.75 16.04 16.16
N TRP A 39 29.43 16.12 17.30
CA TRP A 39 29.29 15.14 18.37
C TRP A 39 29.31 15.79 19.76
N TRP A 40 28.38 15.37 20.62
CA TRP A 40 28.33 15.69 22.05
C TRP A 40 27.57 14.59 22.83
N PRO A 41 27.73 14.45 24.16
CA PRO A 41 27.25 13.27 24.89
C PRO A 41 25.73 12.98 24.78
N SER A 42 24.90 14.01 24.67
CA SER A 42 23.43 13.92 24.61
C SER A 42 22.85 14.13 23.21
N TRP A 43 23.67 14.12 22.15
CA TRP A 43 23.25 14.58 20.82
C TRP A 43 21.99 13.94 20.26
N ARG A 44 21.82 12.64 20.48
CA ARG A 44 20.60 11.94 20.07
C ARG A 44 19.35 12.44 20.79
N LYS A 45 19.45 12.61 22.11
CA LYS A 45 18.33 13.06 22.93
C LYS A 45 17.92 14.48 22.54
N ASP A 46 18.91 15.35 22.36
CA ASP A 46 18.67 16.76 22.06
C ASP A 46 18.05 16.95 20.65
N VAL A 47 18.44 16.12 19.67
CA VAL A 47 17.82 16.11 18.33
C VAL A 47 16.36 15.61 18.38
N ILE A 48 16.10 14.54 19.12
CA ILE A 48 14.75 13.98 19.30
C ILE A 48 13.83 14.98 20.00
N GLU A 49 14.31 15.60 21.07
CA GLU A 49 13.58 16.63 21.81
C GLU A 49 13.25 17.83 20.92
N TYR A 50 14.22 18.29 20.12
CA TYR A 50 13.99 19.35 19.13
C TYR A 50 12.93 18.95 18.10
N PHE A 51 13.01 17.75 17.54
CA PHE A 51 12.05 17.25 16.55
C PHE A 51 10.62 17.17 17.10
N HIS A 52 10.46 16.75 18.36
CA HIS A 52 9.16 16.75 19.04
C HIS A 52 8.64 18.16 19.37
N SER A 53 9.54 19.13 19.57
CA SER A 53 9.16 20.53 19.77
C SER A 53 8.81 21.28 18.48
N CYS A 54 9.19 20.75 17.30
CA CYS A 54 9.00 21.43 16.02
C CYS A 54 7.54 21.34 15.52
N ASP A 55 6.83 22.47 15.56
CA ASP A 55 5.43 22.58 15.10
C ASP A 55 5.23 22.13 13.64
N ARG A 56 6.19 22.41 12.75
CA ARG A 56 6.14 21.96 11.35
C ARG A 56 6.17 20.43 11.25
N CYS A 57 7.08 19.77 11.97
CA CYS A 57 7.19 18.32 11.97
C CYS A 57 6.00 17.66 12.66
N GLN A 58 5.49 18.23 13.75
CA GLN A 58 4.29 17.69 14.43
C GLN A 58 3.02 17.82 13.58
N LYS A 59 2.89 18.88 12.78
CA LYS A 59 1.77 19.05 11.84
C LYS A 59 1.88 18.16 10.60
N ALA A 60 3.10 17.96 10.09
CA ALA A 60 3.37 17.09 8.94
C ALA A 60 3.27 15.60 9.31
N ASN A 61 3.84 15.21 10.45
CA ASN A 61 3.75 13.85 11.00
C ASN A 61 2.56 13.74 11.96
N LYS A 62 1.34 13.85 11.43
CA LYS A 62 0.20 13.27 12.15
C LYS A 62 0.48 11.77 12.28
N ALA A 63 0.54 11.28 13.52
CA ALA A 63 0.72 9.86 13.78
C ALA A 63 -0.35 9.04 13.03
N THR A 64 0.06 8.41 11.94
CA THR A 64 -0.82 7.52 11.16
C THR A 64 -0.94 6.20 11.91
N GLY A 65 -1.97 6.10 12.77
CA GLY A 65 -2.54 4.83 13.19
C GLY A 65 -2.05 4.24 14.52
N LYS A 66 -2.98 3.56 15.22
CA LYS A 66 -2.79 2.85 16.51
C LYS A 66 -1.67 1.81 16.43
N ARG A 67 -1.10 1.44 17.60
CA ARG A 67 -0.20 0.29 17.76
C ARG A 67 -0.72 -0.91 16.97
N PHE A 68 0.12 -1.46 16.09
CA PHE A 68 -0.13 -2.71 15.39
C PHE A 68 -0.60 -3.76 16.42
N GLY A 69 -1.85 -4.20 16.31
CA GLY A 69 -2.30 -5.41 17.01
C GLY A 69 -1.47 -6.61 16.57
N LEU A 70 -1.52 -7.70 17.36
CA LEU A 70 -0.84 -8.96 17.05
C LEU A 70 -1.02 -9.33 15.57
N ILE A 71 0.10 -9.60 14.89
CA ILE A 71 0.11 -10.08 13.50
C ILE A 71 -0.72 -11.35 13.46
N ILE A 72 -1.92 -11.28 12.87
CA ILE A 72 -2.72 -12.48 12.63
C ILE A 72 -2.05 -13.18 11.44
N HIS A 73 -1.28 -14.23 11.72
CA HIS A 73 -0.78 -15.14 10.70
C HIS A 73 -1.95 -15.89 10.07
N THR A 74 -2.53 -15.33 9.03
CA THR A 74 -3.38 -16.12 8.12
C THR A 74 -2.52 -17.18 7.45
N GLN A 75 -3.03 -18.42 7.39
CA GLN A 75 -2.38 -19.53 6.73
C GLN A 75 -2.09 -19.17 5.27
N GLU A 76 -0.86 -19.38 4.82
CA GLU A 76 -0.51 -19.21 3.41
C GLU A 76 -1.21 -20.31 2.58
N PRO A 77 -1.67 -19.97 1.36
CA PRO A 77 -2.22 -20.97 0.46
C PRO A 77 -1.17 -22.04 0.15
N SER A 78 -1.63 -23.27 -0.04
CA SER A 78 -0.77 -24.43 -0.31
C SER A 78 -0.52 -24.64 -1.79
N THR A 79 -1.41 -24.09 -2.63
CA THR A 79 -1.40 -24.26 -4.08
C THR A 79 -1.63 -22.92 -4.79
N PRO A 80 -1.07 -22.74 -6.01
CA PRO A 80 -1.40 -21.59 -6.85
C PRO A 80 -2.90 -21.43 -7.04
N ARG A 81 -3.39 -20.19 -7.04
CA ARG A 81 -4.79 -19.83 -7.36
C ARG A 81 -5.83 -20.30 -6.35
N GLU A 82 -5.38 -20.79 -5.19
CA GLU A 82 -6.25 -21.11 -4.06
C GLU A 82 -6.86 -19.83 -3.47
N VAL A 83 -6.05 -18.79 -3.30
CA VAL A 83 -6.50 -17.48 -2.80
C VAL A 83 -5.96 -16.40 -3.72
N VAL A 84 -6.86 -15.58 -4.26
CA VAL A 84 -6.50 -14.42 -5.09
C VAL A 84 -7.05 -13.13 -4.49
N HIS A 85 -6.29 -12.05 -4.64
CA HIS A 85 -6.74 -10.70 -4.32
C HIS A 85 -7.15 -9.99 -5.60
N MET A 86 -8.24 -9.24 -5.55
CA MET A 86 -8.77 -8.49 -6.67
C MET A 86 -9.05 -7.05 -6.26
N ASP A 87 -8.58 -6.10 -7.06
CA ASP A 87 -8.79 -4.68 -6.79
C ASP A 87 -8.76 -3.83 -8.07
N TRP A 88 -9.36 -2.65 -8.01
CA TRP A 88 -9.51 -1.75 -9.15
C TRP A 88 -8.60 -0.53 -9.02
N VAL A 89 -7.77 -0.34 -10.04
CA VAL A 89 -7.13 0.96 -10.25
C VAL A 89 -8.02 1.77 -11.17
N ASN A 90 -8.70 2.72 -10.55
CA ASN A 90 -9.63 3.62 -11.21
C ASN A 90 -8.96 4.94 -11.56
N ALA A 91 -9.50 5.65 -12.56
CA ALA A 91 -9.07 6.99 -12.97
C ALA A 91 -7.68 7.06 -13.65
N LEU A 92 -7.36 6.05 -14.46
CA LEU A 92 -6.21 6.10 -15.35
C LEU A 92 -6.51 7.02 -16.54
N PRO A 93 -5.52 7.79 -17.05
CA PRO A 93 -5.69 8.50 -18.30
C PRO A 93 -6.02 7.50 -19.43
N PRO A 94 -7.04 7.76 -20.27
CA PRO A 94 -7.42 6.85 -21.34
C PRO A 94 -6.23 6.54 -22.25
N GLY A 95 -5.90 5.24 -22.36
CA GLY A 95 -4.68 4.78 -23.02
C GLY A 95 -4.90 3.72 -24.10
N GLY A 96 -4.03 3.72 -25.10
CA GLY A 96 -4.01 2.78 -26.21
C GLY A 96 -5.19 2.90 -27.19
N ASP A 97 -5.23 2.02 -28.19
CA ASP A 97 -6.22 2.05 -29.29
C ASP A 97 -7.67 1.89 -28.81
N LYS A 98 -7.87 1.32 -27.62
CA LYS A 98 -9.19 1.06 -27.02
C LYS A 98 -9.56 2.05 -25.90
N SER A 99 -8.69 3.02 -25.62
CA SER A 99 -8.91 4.08 -24.62
C SER A 99 -9.34 3.55 -23.25
N TYR A 100 -8.68 2.49 -22.77
CA TYR A 100 -8.94 1.94 -21.43
C TYR A 100 -8.57 2.98 -20.37
N ASN A 101 -9.42 3.14 -19.37
CA ASN A 101 -9.29 4.17 -18.32
C ASN A 101 -9.34 3.59 -16.89
N ALA A 102 -9.33 2.26 -16.78
CA ALA A 102 -9.22 1.53 -15.53
C ALA A 102 -8.44 0.23 -15.76
N CYS A 103 -8.00 -0.39 -14.67
CA CYS A 103 -7.35 -1.70 -14.70
C CYS A 103 -7.82 -2.53 -13.50
N LEU A 104 -8.19 -3.79 -13.77
CA LEU A 104 -8.42 -4.79 -12.73
C LEU A 104 -7.11 -5.52 -12.44
N PHE A 105 -6.75 -5.52 -11.17
CA PHE A 105 -5.62 -6.26 -10.64
C PHE A 105 -6.09 -7.58 -10.06
N ILE A 106 -5.40 -8.66 -10.41
CA ILE A 106 -5.58 -9.97 -9.79
C ILE A 106 -4.23 -10.47 -9.33
N VAL A 107 -4.07 -10.69 -8.03
CA VAL A 107 -2.81 -11.16 -7.44
C VAL A 107 -3.02 -12.52 -6.81
N ASP A 108 -2.32 -13.54 -7.33
CA ASP A 108 -2.31 -14.85 -6.68
C ASP A 108 -1.45 -14.80 -5.42
N ARG A 109 -2.05 -15.16 -4.28
CA ARG A 109 -1.40 -15.11 -2.98
C ARG A 109 -0.28 -16.14 -2.84
N TYR A 110 -0.33 -17.26 -3.57
CA TYR A 110 0.74 -18.26 -3.55
C TYR A 110 1.96 -17.80 -4.36
N SER A 111 1.77 -17.56 -5.65
CA SER A 111 2.87 -17.20 -6.56
C SER A 111 3.33 -15.74 -6.47
N LYS A 112 2.55 -14.88 -5.78
CA LYS A 112 2.74 -13.42 -5.72
C LYS A 112 2.78 -12.76 -7.09
N THR A 113 2.23 -13.42 -8.11
CA THR A 113 2.24 -12.92 -9.49
C THR A 113 1.02 -12.06 -9.74
N PRO A 114 1.20 -10.79 -10.15
CA PRO A 114 0.09 -9.92 -10.53
C PRO A 114 -0.33 -10.18 -11.98
N ILE A 115 -1.63 -10.07 -12.22
CA ILE A 115 -2.26 -10.06 -13.53
C ILE A 115 -2.99 -8.72 -13.66
N PHE A 116 -2.75 -8.02 -14.77
CA PHE A 116 -3.33 -6.72 -15.07
C PHE A 116 -4.32 -6.89 -16.22
N LEU A 117 -5.57 -6.51 -16.00
CA LEU A 117 -6.62 -6.59 -17.00
C LEU A 117 -7.13 -5.17 -17.30
N PRO A 118 -6.71 -4.56 -18.41
CA PRO A 118 -7.17 -3.23 -18.78
C PRO A 118 -8.66 -3.27 -19.14
N CYS A 119 -9.40 -2.28 -18.67
CA CYS A 119 -10.85 -2.25 -18.71
C CYS A 119 -11.36 -0.80 -18.69
N HIS A 120 -12.69 -0.64 -18.69
CA HIS A 120 -13.31 0.66 -18.53
C HIS A 120 -13.88 0.81 -17.12
N LYS A 121 -13.78 2.01 -16.55
CA LYS A 121 -14.33 2.33 -15.22
C LYS A 121 -15.82 2.02 -15.14
N ASP A 122 -16.53 2.27 -16.24
CA ASP A 122 -17.98 2.13 -16.36
C ASP A 122 -18.41 0.71 -16.78
N ASP A 123 -17.47 -0.24 -16.85
CA ASP A 123 -17.78 -1.64 -17.15
C ASP A 123 -18.78 -2.20 -16.13
N THR A 124 -19.77 -2.94 -16.62
CA THR A 124 -20.76 -3.55 -15.75
C THR A 124 -20.18 -4.76 -15.02
N ALA A 125 -20.92 -5.28 -14.03
CA ALA A 125 -20.57 -6.55 -13.38
C ALA A 125 -20.52 -7.72 -14.39
N MET A 126 -21.33 -7.68 -15.47
CA MET A 126 -21.30 -8.69 -16.52
C MET A 126 -20.03 -8.57 -17.37
N ASP A 127 -19.66 -7.35 -17.77
CA ASP A 127 -18.44 -7.11 -18.55
C ASP A 127 -17.20 -7.55 -17.77
N THR A 128 -17.18 -7.25 -16.47
CA THR A 128 -16.15 -7.69 -15.54
C THR A 128 -16.07 -9.22 -15.46
N ALA A 129 -17.20 -9.90 -15.28
CA ALA A 129 -17.24 -11.36 -15.21
C ALA A 129 -16.73 -11.99 -16.51
N LEU A 130 -17.15 -11.47 -17.66
CA LEU A 130 -16.69 -11.92 -18.97
C LEU A 130 -15.19 -11.67 -19.18
N LEU A 131 -14.68 -10.50 -18.76
CA LEU A 131 -13.26 -10.15 -18.85
C LEU A 131 -12.42 -11.18 -18.09
N ILE A 132 -12.77 -11.47 -16.85
CA ILE A 132 -12.04 -12.41 -15.99
C ILE A 132 -12.17 -13.84 -16.51
N TRP A 133 -13.39 -14.22 -16.94
CA TRP A 133 -13.63 -15.55 -17.48
C TRP A 133 -12.76 -15.82 -18.70
N ASN A 134 -12.79 -14.91 -19.67
CA ASN A 134 -12.12 -15.07 -20.95
C ASN A 134 -10.60 -14.93 -20.86
N ARG A 135 -10.11 -14.04 -19.98
CA ARG A 135 -8.67 -13.73 -19.89
C ARG A 135 -7.92 -14.54 -18.86
N VAL A 136 -8.60 -15.08 -17.84
CA VAL A 136 -7.94 -15.71 -16.71
C VAL A 136 -8.47 -17.12 -16.45
N ILE A 137 -9.77 -17.26 -16.18
CA ILE A 137 -10.35 -18.55 -15.77
C ILE A 137 -10.23 -19.59 -16.89
N SER A 138 -10.47 -19.19 -18.14
CA SER A 138 -10.35 -20.05 -19.33
C SER A 138 -8.98 -20.73 -19.49
N HIS A 139 -7.91 -20.07 -19.02
CA HIS A 139 -6.53 -20.54 -19.16
C HIS A 139 -5.99 -21.18 -17.89
N THR A 140 -6.46 -20.75 -16.72
CA THR A 140 -5.84 -21.09 -15.43
C THR A 140 -6.72 -21.92 -14.50
N GLY A 141 -8.03 -21.99 -14.79
CA GLY A 141 -9.04 -22.62 -13.95
C GLY A 141 -9.69 -21.66 -12.95
N LEU A 142 -10.54 -22.23 -12.09
CA LEU A 142 -11.31 -21.49 -11.09
C LEU A 142 -10.47 -21.16 -9.84
N PHE A 143 -10.80 -20.03 -9.22
CA PHE A 143 -10.28 -19.68 -7.89
C PHE A 143 -11.11 -20.36 -6.80
N LYS A 144 -10.46 -20.79 -5.71
CA LYS A 144 -11.19 -21.31 -4.53
C LYS A 144 -11.69 -20.19 -3.64
N ASN A 145 -10.90 -19.13 -3.46
CA ASN A 145 -11.27 -17.97 -2.67
C ASN A 145 -10.83 -16.67 -3.35
N ILE A 146 -11.77 -15.74 -3.51
CA ILE A 146 -11.52 -14.41 -4.03
C ILE A 146 -11.64 -13.43 -2.87
N ILE A 147 -10.59 -12.67 -2.65
CA ILE A 147 -10.55 -11.56 -1.70
C ILE A 147 -10.63 -10.26 -2.50
N SER A 148 -11.67 -9.45 -2.27
CA SER A 148 -11.82 -8.16 -2.96
C SER A 148 -12.30 -7.08 -2.01
N ASP A 149 -12.23 -5.83 -2.44
CA ASP A 149 -12.96 -4.76 -1.77
C ASP A 149 -14.49 -4.92 -1.95
N ARG A 150 -15.24 -3.92 -1.48
CA ARG A 150 -16.71 -3.90 -1.58
C ARG A 150 -17.21 -3.14 -2.81
N ASP A 151 -16.43 -3.09 -3.90
CA ASP A 151 -16.88 -2.49 -5.14
C ASP A 151 -18.25 -3.09 -5.57
N PRO A 152 -19.20 -2.26 -6.06
CA PRO A 152 -20.51 -2.74 -6.50
C PRO A 152 -20.47 -3.87 -7.53
N LYS A 153 -19.41 -3.96 -8.35
CA LYS A 153 -19.23 -5.03 -9.33
C LYS A 153 -19.04 -6.39 -8.64
N PHE A 154 -18.22 -6.45 -7.58
CA PHE A 154 -17.95 -7.67 -6.81
C PHE A 154 -19.07 -8.03 -5.83
N THR A 155 -19.84 -7.05 -5.36
CA THR A 155 -20.97 -7.28 -4.46
C THR A 155 -22.30 -7.49 -5.19
N SER A 156 -22.29 -7.41 -6.52
CA SER A 156 -23.50 -7.56 -7.35
C SER A 156 -24.13 -8.95 -7.21
N ALA A 157 -25.45 -9.00 -7.44
CA ALA A 157 -26.18 -10.27 -7.48
C ALA A 157 -25.65 -11.19 -8.59
N LEU A 158 -25.25 -10.62 -9.73
CA LEU A 158 -24.62 -11.37 -10.82
C LEU A 158 -23.34 -12.05 -10.35
N TRP A 159 -22.43 -11.31 -9.73
CA TRP A 159 -21.15 -11.83 -9.27
C TRP A 159 -21.32 -12.94 -8.22
N THR A 160 -22.22 -12.72 -7.27
CA THR A 160 -22.53 -13.67 -6.19
C THR A 160 -23.17 -14.94 -6.76
N ASN A 161 -24.16 -14.80 -7.66
CA ASN A 161 -24.84 -15.94 -8.27
C ASN A 161 -23.95 -16.71 -9.26
N LEU A 162 -22.98 -16.06 -9.89
CA LEU A 162 -22.01 -16.70 -10.77
C LEU A 162 -21.03 -17.60 -9.99
N HIS A 163 -20.55 -17.16 -8.83
CA HIS A 163 -19.57 -17.90 -8.05
C HIS A 163 -20.18 -18.99 -7.14
N LYS A 164 -21.47 -18.84 -6.78
CA LYS A 164 -22.19 -19.82 -5.95
C LYS A 164 -22.17 -21.26 -6.51
N PRO A 165 -22.50 -21.53 -7.79
CA PRO A 165 -22.42 -22.88 -8.36
C PRO A 165 -20.99 -23.34 -8.62
N LEU A 166 -20.02 -22.43 -8.67
CA LEU A 166 -18.60 -22.73 -8.89
C LEU A 166 -17.87 -23.12 -7.60
N ASP A 167 -18.57 -23.09 -6.46
CA ASP A 167 -18.02 -23.31 -5.12
C ASP A 167 -16.83 -22.38 -4.80
N THR A 168 -16.81 -21.18 -5.41
CA THR A 168 -15.82 -20.15 -5.12
C THR A 168 -16.28 -19.31 -3.94
N LYS A 169 -15.46 -19.26 -2.88
CA LYS A 169 -15.70 -18.40 -1.73
C LYS A 169 -15.41 -16.94 -2.09
N LEU A 170 -16.33 -16.05 -1.77
CA LEU A 170 -16.16 -14.61 -1.88
C LEU A 170 -15.91 -14.01 -0.49
N SER A 171 -14.77 -13.36 -0.32
CA SER A 171 -14.34 -12.74 0.93
C SER A 171 -14.13 -11.23 0.71
N PHE A 172 -15.00 -10.40 1.29
CA PHE A 172 -14.89 -8.94 1.12
C PHE A 172 -14.04 -8.34 2.23
N SER A 173 -13.00 -7.59 1.86
CA SER A 173 -12.19 -6.83 2.80
C SER A 173 -13.05 -5.76 3.48
N THR A 174 -12.77 -5.49 4.75
CA THR A 174 -13.31 -4.32 5.45
C THR A 174 -12.32 -3.18 5.26
N ALA A 175 -12.81 -2.00 4.90
CA ALA A 175 -12.04 -0.76 4.98
C ALA A 175 -11.35 -0.73 6.36
N TYR A 176 -10.01 -0.75 6.39
CA TYR A 176 -9.15 -0.71 7.58
C TYR A 176 -8.84 -2.02 8.34
N HIS A 177 -8.67 -3.19 7.71
CA HIS A 177 -7.95 -4.31 8.36
C HIS A 177 -6.85 -4.93 7.48
N PRO A 178 -5.73 -4.21 7.23
CA PRO A 178 -4.56 -4.72 6.48
C PRO A 178 -3.68 -5.71 7.28
N GLN A 179 -4.21 -6.31 8.36
CA GLN A 179 -3.40 -7.03 9.35
C GLN A 179 -3.10 -8.48 9.00
N SER A 180 -3.60 -8.98 7.87
CA SER A 180 -3.46 -10.39 7.51
C SER A 180 -2.83 -10.63 6.14
N ASP A 181 -2.82 -9.68 5.21
CA ASP A 181 -2.37 -9.97 3.84
C ASP A 181 -1.36 -8.97 3.24
N GLY A 182 -0.37 -8.65 4.06
CA GLY A 182 0.58 -7.58 3.75
C GLY A 182 1.28 -7.66 2.39
N LEU A 183 1.48 -8.80 1.72
CA LEU A 183 2.20 -8.78 0.43
C LEU A 183 1.29 -8.49 -0.78
N ALA A 184 0.15 -9.18 -0.89
CA ALA A 184 -0.80 -8.93 -1.98
C ALA A 184 -1.50 -7.57 -1.79
N GLU A 185 -1.87 -7.23 -0.55
CA GLU A 185 -2.47 -5.93 -0.21
C GLU A 185 -1.47 -4.77 -0.30
N ARG A 186 -0.15 -4.98 -0.16
CA ARG A 186 0.85 -3.92 -0.43
C ARG A 186 1.19 -3.80 -1.90
N MET A 187 1.12 -4.88 -2.67
CA MET A 187 1.42 -4.84 -4.10
C MET A 187 0.43 -3.94 -4.85
N ILE A 188 -0.86 -4.03 -4.54
CA ILE A 188 -1.89 -3.26 -5.24
C ILE A 188 -1.67 -1.73 -5.11
N PRO A 189 -1.55 -1.14 -3.90
CA PRO A 189 -1.23 0.29 -3.75
C PRO A 189 0.13 0.66 -4.35
N THR A 190 1.13 -0.23 -4.27
CA THR A 190 2.44 0.03 -4.89
C THR A 190 2.32 0.13 -6.41
N PHE A 191 1.46 -0.70 -7.02
CA PHE A 191 1.20 -0.62 -8.46
C PHE A 191 0.31 0.57 -8.82
N GLU A 192 -0.64 0.95 -7.97
CA GLU A 192 -1.38 2.21 -8.11
C GLU A 192 -0.44 3.41 -8.17
N ASP A 193 0.57 3.47 -7.30
CA ASP A 193 1.54 4.57 -7.25
C ASP A 193 2.49 4.61 -8.46
N ILE A 194 2.66 3.50 -9.20
CA ILE A 194 3.57 3.41 -10.35
C ILE A 194 2.89 3.85 -11.66
N ILE A 195 1.57 3.74 -11.76
CA ILE A 195 0.80 4.03 -12.98
C ILE A 195 0.37 5.51 -13.00
#